data_AF-A0A0G0HEZ7-F1
#
_entry.id   AF-A0A0G0HEZ7-F1
#
_cell.length_a   1.000
_cell.length_b   1.000
_cell.length_c   1.000
_cell.angle_alpha   90.00
_cell.angle_beta   90.00
_cell.angle_gamma   90.00
#
_symmetry.space_group_name_H-M   'P 1'
#
loop_
_entity.id
_entity.type
_entity.pdbx_description
1 polymer ?
#
loop_
_entity_poly.entity_id
_entity_poly.type
_entity_poly.pdbx_seq_one_letter_code
_entity_poly.pdbx_strand_id
1 'polypeptide(L)'
;MVKNAAVLAKELGTVSENHLVLLSLTDYGKGMGYQAQYALETAGITVNKNTIPNEPISPFYPSGIRMGTPALTTRGMKEKDMIKIASWIKRALEEIKGLDIPEQKEERAQYIKDTKVSLAKNKNLLKIKEEVKNFALKFPVPGID
;
A
#
# COMPACT_ATOMS: atom_id res chain seq x y z
N MET A 1 10.85 10.47 12.33
CA MET A 1 10.33 9.12 12.05
C MET A 1 8.92 8.95 12.60
N VAL A 2 8.70 8.98 13.92
CA VAL A 2 7.33 8.82 14.51
C VAL A 2 6.34 9.87 14.02
N LYS A 3 6.74 11.16 13.92
CA LYS A 3 5.87 12.22 13.36
C LYS A 3 5.39 11.93 11.93
N ASN A 4 6.29 11.41 11.07
CA ASN A 4 5.94 11.03 9.71
C ASN A 4 4.93 9.87 9.69
N ALA A 5 5.15 8.85 10.53
CA ALA A 5 4.22 7.72 10.64
C ALA A 5 2.84 8.17 11.16
N ALA A 6 2.80 9.07 12.16
CA ALA A 6 1.55 9.63 12.68
C ALA A 6 0.78 10.41 11.61
N VAL A 7 1.45 11.24 10.81
CA VAL A 7 0.81 11.97 9.70
C VAL A 7 0.32 11.02 8.61
N LEU A 8 1.15 10.06 8.19
CA LEU A 8 0.74 9.05 7.21
C LEU A 8 -0.49 8.26 7.70
N ALA A 9 -0.48 7.80 8.95
CA ALA A 9 -1.57 7.08 9.56
C ALA A 9 -2.86 7.92 9.58
N LYS A 10 -2.78 9.17 10.07
CA LYS A 10 -3.90 10.10 10.12
C LYS A 10 -4.53 10.29 8.73
N GLU A 11 -3.71 10.52 7.72
CA GLU A 11 -4.19 10.71 6.36
C GLU A 11 -4.85 9.44 5.82
N LEU A 12 -4.38 8.25 6.19
CA LEU A 12 -4.99 6.98 5.79
C LEU A 12 -6.19 6.55 6.66
N GLY A 13 -6.60 7.36 7.64
CA GLY A 13 -7.74 7.05 8.52
C GLY A 13 -7.43 6.06 9.64
N THR A 14 -6.15 5.91 10.01
CA THR A 14 -5.70 5.07 11.12
C THR A 14 -4.80 5.87 12.08
N VAL A 15 -4.25 5.22 13.09
CA VAL A 15 -3.35 5.83 14.08
C VAL A 15 -2.02 5.08 14.14
N SER A 16 -0.96 5.79 14.53
CA SER A 16 0.35 5.19 14.78
C SER A 16 1.09 5.99 15.83
N GLU A 17 1.65 5.28 16.81
CA GLU A 17 2.48 5.83 17.89
C GLU A 17 3.96 5.42 17.76
N ASN A 18 4.30 4.66 16.73
CA ASN A 18 5.67 4.23 16.45
C ASN A 18 6.03 4.50 14.97
N HIS A 19 6.95 3.74 14.40
CA HIS A 19 7.44 3.95 13.03
C HIS A 19 6.64 3.19 11.96
N LEU A 20 5.70 2.33 12.36
CA LEU A 20 4.87 1.47 11.51
C LEU A 20 3.43 1.97 11.43
N VAL A 21 2.82 1.79 10.27
CA VAL A 21 1.40 2.03 10.03
C VAL A 21 0.79 0.70 9.60
N LEU A 22 -0.23 0.24 10.31
CA LEU A 22 -1.07 -0.87 9.91
C LEU A 22 -2.40 -0.30 9.41
N LEU A 23 -2.73 -0.57 8.15
CA LEU A 23 -3.97 -0.15 7.52
C LEU A 23 -4.87 -1.37 7.32
N SER A 24 -6.06 -1.32 7.91
CA SER A 24 -7.14 -2.24 7.56
C SER A 24 -7.72 -1.86 6.20
N LEU A 25 -7.95 -2.86 5.35
CA LEU A 25 -8.58 -2.70 4.04
C LEU A 25 -10.00 -3.27 4.03
N THR A 26 -10.56 -3.61 5.19
CA THR A 26 -11.90 -4.20 5.31
C THR A 26 -13.01 -3.37 4.68
N ASP A 27 -12.83 -2.05 4.62
CA ASP A 27 -13.77 -1.12 3.97
C ASP A 27 -13.71 -1.18 2.44
N TYR A 28 -12.64 -1.77 1.88
CA TYR A 28 -12.46 -2.03 0.45
C TYR A 28 -12.85 -3.45 0.06
N GLY A 29 -12.83 -4.38 1.01
CA GLY A 29 -13.10 -5.80 0.81
C GLY A 29 -12.39 -6.68 1.85
N LYS A 30 -12.72 -7.98 1.88
CA LYS A 30 -12.03 -8.97 2.73
C LYS A 30 -10.89 -9.63 1.95
N GLY A 31 -9.73 -9.81 2.57
CA GLY A 31 -8.58 -10.47 1.93
C GLY A 31 -7.83 -9.63 0.91
N MET A 32 -7.99 -8.31 0.96
CA MET A 32 -7.48 -7.37 -0.05
C MET A 32 -5.96 -7.13 0.01
N GLY A 33 -5.25 -7.74 0.95
CA GLY A 33 -3.82 -7.50 1.15
C GLY A 33 -2.96 -7.81 -0.07
N TYR A 34 -3.29 -8.84 -0.86
CA TYR A 34 -2.55 -9.15 -2.09
C TYR A 34 -2.78 -8.09 -3.16
N GLN A 35 -4.03 -7.75 -3.41
CA GLN A 35 -4.46 -6.78 -4.41
C GLN A 35 -3.84 -5.42 -4.10
N ALA A 36 -3.92 -4.98 -2.84
CA ALA A 36 -3.29 -3.75 -2.39
C ALA A 36 -1.77 -3.77 -2.56
N GLN A 37 -1.10 -4.86 -2.18
CA GLN A 37 0.34 -4.97 -2.37
C GLN A 37 0.73 -4.87 -3.85
N TYR A 38 0.05 -5.59 -4.75
CA TYR A 38 0.35 -5.54 -6.19
C TYR A 38 -0.01 -4.21 -6.84
N ALA A 39 -1.13 -3.61 -6.44
CA ALA A 39 -1.54 -2.31 -6.96
C ALA A 39 -0.53 -1.23 -6.57
N LEU A 40 -0.14 -1.18 -5.29
CA LEU A 40 0.84 -0.23 -4.79
C LEU A 40 2.22 -0.47 -5.41
N GLU A 41 2.66 -1.72 -5.54
CA GLU A 41 3.92 -2.06 -6.23
C GLU A 41 3.91 -1.58 -7.68
N THR A 42 2.79 -1.77 -8.40
CA THR A 42 2.61 -1.24 -9.75
C THR A 42 2.66 0.29 -9.77
N ALA A 43 2.10 0.94 -8.75
CA ALA A 43 2.16 2.39 -8.53
C ALA A 43 3.53 2.89 -8.04
N GLY A 44 4.55 2.02 -7.92
CA GLY A 44 5.89 2.40 -7.47
C GLY A 44 6.02 2.56 -5.95
N ILE A 45 5.08 2.03 -5.17
CA ILE A 45 5.03 2.10 -3.71
C ILE A 45 5.13 0.68 -3.13
N THR A 46 6.26 0.37 -2.50
CA THR A 46 6.47 -0.96 -1.90
C THR A 46 5.86 -1.02 -0.50
N VAL A 47 4.97 -1.99 -0.27
CA VAL A 47 4.37 -2.29 1.04
C VAL A 47 4.38 -3.80 1.30
N ASN A 48 4.01 -4.21 2.52
CA ASN A 48 3.87 -5.61 2.87
C ASN A 48 2.41 -5.92 3.23
N LYS A 49 1.79 -6.91 2.60
CA LYS A 49 0.49 -7.44 3.05
C LYS A 49 0.64 -8.00 4.47
N ASN A 50 -0.32 -7.72 5.34
CA ASN A 50 -0.23 -8.07 6.76
C ASN A 50 -1.63 -8.37 7.31
N THR A 51 -1.76 -9.37 8.18
CA THR A 51 -3.02 -9.62 8.88
C THR A 51 -3.40 -8.44 9.77
N ILE A 52 -4.68 -8.34 10.09
CA ILE A 52 -5.22 -7.33 11.01
C ILE A 52 -5.82 -8.00 12.26
N PRO A 53 -6.04 -7.24 13.36
CA PRO A 53 -6.83 -7.74 14.47
C PRO A 53 -8.20 -8.23 14.01
N ASN A 54 -8.66 -9.38 14.53
CA ASN A 54 -9.92 -10.01 14.14
C ASN A 54 -10.03 -10.27 12.63
N GLU A 55 -8.96 -10.82 12.04
CA GLU A 55 -8.87 -11.14 10.61
C GLU A 55 -10.14 -11.87 10.13
N PRO A 56 -10.94 -11.28 9.21
CA PRO A 56 -12.25 -11.81 8.83
C PRO A 56 -12.18 -13.06 7.96
N ILE A 57 -11.02 -13.37 7.39
CA ILE A 57 -10.81 -14.57 6.55
C ILE A 57 -9.50 -15.29 6.94
N SER A 58 -9.11 -16.29 6.16
CA SER A 58 -7.89 -17.05 6.43
C SER A 58 -6.64 -16.13 6.45
N PRO A 59 -5.73 -16.26 7.43
CA PRO A 59 -4.48 -15.48 7.50
C PRO A 59 -3.58 -15.57 6.26
N PHE A 60 -3.77 -16.61 5.43
CA PHE A 60 -3.08 -16.73 4.13
C PHE A 60 -3.49 -15.64 3.13
N TYR A 61 -4.67 -15.03 3.33
CA TYR A 61 -5.27 -13.96 2.54
C TYR A 61 -5.57 -12.76 3.46
N PRO A 62 -4.54 -12.01 3.87
CA PRO A 62 -4.69 -10.96 4.87
C PRO A 62 -5.55 -9.79 4.37
N SER A 63 -6.27 -9.13 5.29
CA SER A 63 -7.13 -7.97 4.98
C SER A 63 -6.46 -6.62 5.25
N GLY A 64 -5.13 -6.56 5.33
CA GLY A 64 -4.41 -5.32 5.61
C GLY A 64 -3.05 -5.21 4.92
N ILE A 65 -2.46 -4.03 5.07
CA ILE A 65 -1.09 -3.72 4.65
C ILE A 65 -0.34 -3.00 5.76
N ARG A 66 0.96 -3.28 5.87
CA ARG A 66 1.89 -2.64 6.79
C ARG A 66 2.90 -1.81 6.01
N MET A 67 3.12 -0.59 6.52
CA MET A 67 4.06 0.38 5.98
C MET A 67 4.95 0.91 7.10
N GLY A 68 6.13 1.40 6.76
CA GLY A 68 7.04 2.07 7.70
C GLY A 68 7.63 3.33 7.09
N THR A 69 7.78 4.37 7.90
CA THR A 69 8.42 5.64 7.49
C THR A 69 9.94 5.76 7.69
N PRO A 70 10.70 4.82 8.32
CA PRO A 70 12.15 4.99 8.48
C PRO A 70 12.89 5.24 7.16
N ALA A 71 12.67 4.41 6.14
CA ALA A 71 13.36 4.51 4.85
C ALA A 71 13.15 5.88 4.18
N LEU A 72 11.92 6.39 4.21
CA LEU A 72 11.56 7.70 3.66
C LEU A 72 12.16 8.85 4.48
N THR A 73 12.16 8.71 5.81
CA THR A 73 12.73 9.70 6.74
C THR A 73 14.24 9.82 6.56
N THR A 74 14.96 8.71 6.36
CA THR A 74 16.41 8.70 6.10
C THR A 74 16.76 9.41 4.80
N ARG A 75 15.87 9.37 3.80
CA ARG A 75 16.00 10.13 2.55
C ARG A 75 15.65 11.62 2.69
N GLY A 76 15.29 12.08 3.89
CA GLY A 76 14.99 13.49 4.18
C GLY A 76 13.52 13.88 4.08
N MET A 77 12.61 12.94 3.76
CA MET A 77 11.18 13.24 3.65
C MET A 77 10.56 13.62 5.00
N LYS A 78 9.61 14.57 4.97
CA LYS A 78 8.94 15.17 6.13
C LYS A 78 7.43 14.95 6.07
N GLU A 79 6.72 15.49 7.05
CA GLU A 79 5.28 15.34 7.25
C GLU A 79 4.47 15.73 6.00
N LYS A 80 4.85 16.83 5.32
CA LYS A 80 4.18 17.29 4.09
C LYS A 80 4.30 16.26 2.96
N ASP A 81 5.40 15.53 2.90
CA ASP A 81 5.62 14.48 1.90
C ASP A 81 4.73 13.26 2.19
N MET A 82 4.49 12.96 3.47
CA MET A 82 3.60 11.86 3.88
C MET A 82 2.16 12.08 3.45
N ILE A 83 1.68 13.34 3.46
CA ILE A 83 0.34 13.69 2.95
C ILE A 83 0.24 13.35 1.47
N LYS A 84 1.27 13.67 0.70
CA LYS A 84 1.32 13.35 -0.73
C LYS A 84 1.36 11.85 -0.99
N ILE A 85 2.15 11.12 -0.19
CA ILE A 85 2.24 9.67 -0.27
C ILE A 85 0.90 9.02 0.08
N ALA A 86 0.21 9.50 1.11
CA ALA A 86 -1.12 9.03 1.48
C ALA A 86 -2.13 9.21 0.33
N SER A 87 -2.06 10.34 -0.40
CA SER A 87 -2.91 10.58 -1.56
C SER A 87 -2.69 9.54 -2.68
N TRP A 88 -1.44 9.18 -2.98
CA TRP A 88 -1.16 8.12 -3.95
C TRP A 88 -1.61 6.75 -3.48
N ILE A 89 -1.42 6.43 -2.20
CA ILE A 89 -1.88 5.17 -1.61
C ILE A 89 -3.40 5.06 -1.78
N LYS A 90 -4.16 6.08 -1.38
CA LYS A 90 -5.62 6.10 -1.55
C LYS A 90 -6.02 5.91 -3.00
N ARG A 91 -5.44 6.68 -3.93
CA ARG A 91 -5.72 6.56 -5.37
C ARG A 91 -5.44 5.15 -5.90
N ALA A 92 -4.37 4.49 -5.45
CA ALA A 92 -4.07 3.12 -5.85
C ALA A 92 -5.04 2.09 -5.22
N LEU A 93 -5.50 2.32 -3.99
CA LEU A 93 -6.50 1.46 -3.34
C LEU A 93 -7.90 1.59 -3.95
N GLU A 94 -8.23 2.73 -4.54
CA GLU A 94 -9.47 2.87 -5.32
C GLU A 94 -9.50 1.92 -6.53
N GLU A 95 -8.35 1.67 -7.16
CA GLU A 95 -8.24 0.80 -8.35
C GLU A 95 -8.43 -0.70 -8.05
N ILE A 96 -8.49 -1.08 -6.77
CA ILE A 96 -8.72 -2.48 -6.37
C ILE A 96 -10.11 -2.71 -5.79
N LYS A 97 -10.97 -1.69 -5.71
CA LYS A 97 -12.34 -1.86 -5.22
C LYS A 97 -13.09 -2.87 -6.09
N GLY A 98 -13.75 -3.83 -5.44
CA GLY A 98 -14.45 -4.92 -6.12
C GLY A 98 -13.55 -6.04 -6.64
N LEU A 99 -12.24 -6.00 -6.39
CA LEU A 99 -11.33 -7.12 -6.63
C LEU A 99 -11.30 -8.07 -5.43
N ASP A 100 -12.47 -8.47 -4.95
CA ASP A 100 -12.61 -9.35 -3.80
C ASP A 100 -12.09 -10.75 -4.08
N ILE A 101 -11.46 -11.36 -3.07
CA ILE A 101 -11.03 -12.75 -3.17
C ILE A 101 -12.25 -13.67 -3.34
N PRO A 102 -12.22 -14.64 -4.28
CA PRO A 102 -13.30 -15.60 -4.45
C PRO A 102 -13.58 -16.40 -3.18
N GLU A 103 -14.86 -16.70 -2.95
CA GLU A 103 -15.29 -17.54 -1.83
C GLU A 103 -14.69 -18.95 -1.94
N GLN A 104 -14.76 -19.53 -3.15
CA GLN A 104 -14.19 -20.83 -3.48
C GLN A 104 -12.66 -20.79 -3.36
N LYS A 105 -12.08 -21.68 -2.55
CA LYS A 105 -10.67 -21.63 -2.20
C LYS A 105 -9.77 -22.02 -3.37
N GLU A 106 -10.27 -22.90 -4.21
CA GLU A 106 -9.61 -23.49 -5.37
C GLU A 106 -9.34 -22.44 -6.46
N GLU A 107 -10.20 -21.41 -6.54
CA GLU A 107 -10.08 -20.32 -7.52
C GLU A 107 -9.05 -19.25 -7.12
N ARG A 108 -8.73 -19.13 -5.82
CA ARG A 108 -7.97 -18.00 -5.27
C ARG A 108 -6.56 -17.87 -5.83
N ALA A 109 -5.86 -19.00 -6.03
CA ALA A 109 -4.49 -18.97 -6.54
C ALA A 109 -4.44 -18.41 -7.96
N GLN A 110 -5.35 -18.86 -8.82
CA GLN A 110 -5.47 -18.40 -10.19
C GLN A 110 -5.97 -16.95 -10.23
N TYR A 111 -6.99 -16.62 -9.43
CA TYR A 111 -7.50 -15.26 -9.28
C TYR A 111 -6.41 -14.25 -8.91
N ILE A 112 -5.56 -14.57 -7.93
CA ILE A 112 -4.45 -13.69 -7.52
C ILE A 112 -3.45 -13.49 -8.67
N LYS A 113 -3.14 -14.55 -9.42
CA LYS A 113 -2.24 -14.48 -10.57
C LYS A 113 -2.80 -13.58 -11.67
N ASP A 114 -4.08 -13.73 -11.99
CA ASP A 114 -4.75 -12.93 -13.02
C ASP A 114 -4.91 -11.48 -12.58
N THR A 115 -5.24 -11.26 -11.32
CA THR A 115 -5.32 -9.92 -10.72
C THR A 115 -3.98 -9.20 -10.80
N LYS A 116 -2.87 -9.88 -10.49
CA LYS A 116 -1.51 -9.32 -10.65
C LYS A 116 -1.25 -8.89 -12.10
N VAL A 117 -1.61 -9.73 -13.08
CA VAL A 117 -1.42 -9.43 -14.51
C VAL A 117 -2.28 -8.24 -14.95
N SER A 118 -3.54 -8.18 -14.47
CA SER A 118 -4.45 -7.07 -14.75
C SER A 118 -3.94 -5.75 -14.18
N LEU A 119 -3.60 -5.74 -12.89
CA LEU A 119 -3.10 -4.54 -12.20
C LEU A 119 -1.81 -4.02 -12.82
N ALA A 120 -0.90 -4.89 -13.27
CA ALA A 120 0.33 -4.48 -13.94
C ALA A 120 0.09 -3.65 -15.22
N LYS A 121 -1.10 -3.75 -15.84
CA LYS A 121 -1.51 -3.00 -17.04
C LYS A 121 -2.41 -1.81 -16.72
N ASN A 122 -2.76 -1.59 -15.45
CA ASN A 122 -3.68 -0.52 -15.07
C ASN A 122 -3.02 0.86 -15.32
N LYS A 123 -3.65 1.66 -16.19
CA LYS A 123 -3.14 2.97 -16.62
C LYS A 123 -3.09 3.99 -15.49
N ASN A 124 -4.02 3.94 -14.53
CA ASN A 124 -4.04 4.85 -13.38
C ASN A 124 -2.88 4.54 -12.42
N LEU A 125 -2.61 3.26 -12.16
CA LEU A 125 -1.46 2.84 -11.37
C LEU A 125 -0.13 3.23 -12.04
N LEU A 126 -0.02 3.02 -13.35
CA LEU A 126 1.16 3.45 -14.11
C LEU A 126 1.35 4.97 -14.11
N LYS A 127 0.26 5.75 -14.14
CA LYS A 127 0.34 7.21 -13.97
C LYS A 127 0.83 7.59 -12.58
N ILE A 128 0.32 6.95 -11.53
CA ILE A 128 0.80 7.15 -10.15
C ILE A 128 2.28 6.81 -10.05
N LYS A 129 2.73 5.73 -10.70
CA LYS A 129 4.14 5.34 -10.73
C LYS A 129 5.06 6.44 -11.24
N GLU A 130 4.68 7.10 -12.33
CA GLU A 130 5.47 8.22 -12.86
C GLU A 130 5.48 9.42 -11.90
N GLU A 131 4.35 9.73 -11.26
CA GLU A 131 4.30 10.78 -10.22
C GLU A 131 5.19 10.46 -9.01
N VAL A 132 5.15 9.20 -8.54
CA VAL A 132 5.96 8.68 -7.42
C VAL A 132 7.43 8.71 -7.78
N LYS A 133 7.80 8.24 -8.96
CA LYS A 133 9.19 8.26 -9.46
C LYS A 133 9.74 9.67 -9.51
N ASN A 134 9.03 10.60 -10.15
CA ASN A 134 9.45 12.00 -10.27
C ASN A 134 9.56 12.70 -8.92
N PHE A 135 8.74 12.30 -7.95
CA PHE A 135 8.84 12.81 -6.59
C PHE A 135 10.02 12.20 -5.82
N ALA A 136 10.21 10.89 -5.91
CA ALA A 136 11.28 10.19 -5.22
C ALA A 136 12.67 10.62 -5.69
N LEU A 137 12.84 11.03 -6.96
CA LEU A 137 14.11 11.55 -7.49
C LEU A 137 14.56 12.87 -6.85
N LYS A 138 13.68 13.59 -6.14
CA LYS A 138 14.01 14.85 -5.46
C LYS A 138 14.79 14.64 -4.16
N PHE A 139 14.92 13.40 -3.71
CA PHE A 139 15.49 13.04 -2.41
C PHE A 139 16.74 12.18 -2.61
N PRO A 140 17.81 12.39 -1.82
CA PRO A 140 19.03 11.59 -1.93
C PRO A 140 18.76 10.11 -1.65
N VAL A 141 19.67 9.25 -2.11
CA VAL A 141 19.71 7.83 -1.77
C VAL A 141 20.93 7.60 -0.88
N PRO A 142 20.74 7.44 0.45
CA PRO A 142 21.85 7.20 1.37
C PRO A 142 22.69 5.99 0.94
N GLY A 143 24.01 6.16 0.90
CA GLY A 143 24.94 5.10 0.53
C GLY A 143 25.16 4.92 -0.97
N ILE A 144 24.62 5.80 -1.81
CA ILE A 144 24.95 5.90 -3.24
C ILE A 144 25.37 7.35 -3.50
N ASP A 145 26.64 7.54 -3.85
CA ASP A 145 27.21 8.82 -4.28
C ASP A 145 26.86 9.12 -5.76
#